data_AF-A0A382N2A0-F1
#
_entry.id   AF-A0A382N2A0-F1
#
_cell.length_a   1.000
_cell.length_b   1.000
_cell.length_c   1.000
_cell.angle_alpha   90.00
_cell.angle_beta   90.00
_cell.angle_gamma   90.00
#
_symmetry.space_group_name_H-M   'P 1'
#
loop_
_entity.id
_entity.type
_entity.pdbx_description
1 polymer ?
#
loop_
_entity_poly.entity_id
_entity_poly.type
_entity_poly.pdbx_seq_one_letter_code
_entity_poly.pdbx_strand_id
1 'polypeptide(L)'
;NQMGRAFPPLTYTDQDAADLFLLEPAPRTIRGARNLLSVGIQYGNALGQGMQAAALKPADFFGNEDILYLMEDAATGEIRLSILWEWVHKGARLTEDDSESGVKVGDVFTSELFQRLYSEEMEKLRNASNRDVHDESKTTSLPIAGEIVDSYVKSSVKAPWYIDLLNLNIDNFDLETGKQRIKMYLDTFSADGTRITENLDFG
;
A
#
# COMPACT_ATOMS: atom_id res chain seq x y z
N ASN A 1 1.21 27.52 -7.96
CA ASN A 1 0.21 28.05 -8.91
C ASN A 1 0.85 28.03 -10.31
N GLN A 2 0.10 27.74 -11.37
CA GLN A 2 0.61 27.67 -12.75
C GLN A 2 0.35 28.98 -13.53
N MET A 3 0.12 30.07 -12.81
CA MET A 3 -0.33 31.33 -13.38
C MET A 3 0.80 31.95 -14.21
N GLY A 4 0.56 32.14 -15.51
CA GLY A 4 1.54 32.70 -16.46
C GLY A 4 2.39 31.67 -17.23
N ARG A 5 2.21 30.36 -16.99
CA ARG A 5 2.82 29.34 -17.86
C ARG A 5 2.00 29.19 -19.14
N ALA A 6 2.63 29.48 -20.28
CA ALA A 6 2.12 29.06 -21.58
C ALA A 6 2.51 27.60 -21.79
N PHE A 7 1.54 26.71 -21.82
CA PHE A 7 1.75 25.33 -22.23
C PHE A 7 1.68 25.26 -23.76
N PRO A 8 2.55 24.48 -24.42
CA PRO A 8 2.40 24.22 -25.84
C PRO A 8 1.00 23.63 -26.11
N PRO A 9 0.39 23.93 -27.26
CA PRO A 9 -0.90 23.35 -27.62
C PRO A 9 -0.78 21.82 -27.67
N LEU A 10 -1.86 21.13 -27.26
CA LEU A 10 -1.92 19.68 -27.36
C LEU A 10 -1.79 19.25 -28.83
N THR A 11 -0.89 18.31 -29.07
CA THR A 11 -0.74 17.59 -30.33
C THR A 11 -1.39 16.20 -30.22
N TYR A 12 -1.61 15.55 -31.37
CA TYR A 12 -2.25 14.23 -31.46
C TYR A 12 -1.52 13.34 -32.47
N THR A 13 -0.20 13.40 -32.44
CA THR A 13 0.70 12.61 -33.29
C THR A 13 0.88 11.20 -32.74
N ASP A 14 1.40 10.29 -33.57
CA ASP A 14 1.78 8.95 -33.12
C ASP A 14 2.82 8.99 -31.98
N GLN A 15 3.67 10.03 -31.95
CA GLN A 15 4.62 10.23 -30.85
C GLN A 15 3.89 10.59 -29.55
N ASP A 16 2.88 11.44 -29.58
CA ASP A 16 2.10 11.78 -28.38
C ASP A 16 1.43 10.52 -27.81
N ALA A 17 0.92 9.64 -28.67
CA ALA A 17 0.38 8.36 -28.25
C ALA A 17 1.45 7.42 -27.67
N ALA A 18 2.65 7.37 -28.27
CA ALA A 18 3.77 6.57 -27.76
C ALA A 18 4.26 7.08 -26.40
N ASP A 19 4.31 8.40 -26.21
CA ASP A 19 4.78 9.05 -24.98
C ASP A 19 3.85 8.76 -23.78
N LEU A 20 2.55 8.51 -24.01
CA LEU A 20 1.62 8.07 -22.95
C LEU A 20 1.99 6.72 -22.32
N PHE A 21 2.76 5.89 -23.03
CA PHE A 21 3.22 4.58 -22.55
C PHE A 21 4.70 4.58 -22.14
N LEU A 22 5.37 5.73 -22.21
CA LEU A 22 6.77 5.84 -21.83
C LEU A 22 6.92 5.62 -20.32
N LEU A 23 7.74 4.64 -19.94
CA LEU A 23 8.08 4.38 -18.55
C LEU A 23 9.44 5.03 -18.25
N GLU A 24 9.42 6.09 -17.44
CA GLU A 24 10.66 6.71 -16.97
C GLU A 24 11.36 5.84 -15.91
N PRO A 25 12.70 5.89 -15.82
CA PRO A 25 13.42 5.27 -14.71
C PRO A 25 12.95 5.83 -13.36
N ALA A 26 12.48 4.95 -12.49
CA ALA A 26 12.06 5.30 -11.13
C ALA A 26 12.92 4.59 -10.07
N PRO A 27 13.24 5.24 -8.94
CA PRO A 27 13.94 4.59 -7.83
C PRO A 27 13.15 3.41 -7.28
N ARG A 28 13.85 2.30 -7.03
CA ARG A 28 13.34 1.12 -6.34
C ARG A 28 14.29 0.80 -5.20
N THR A 29 13.95 1.30 -4.01
CA THR A 29 14.86 1.31 -2.86
C THR A 29 14.15 0.73 -1.63
N ILE A 30 14.94 0.31 -0.63
CA ILE A 30 14.39 -0.22 0.62
C ILE A 30 13.58 0.84 1.35
N ARG A 31 14.10 2.06 1.47
CA ARG A 31 13.34 3.21 1.99
C ARG A 31 12.03 3.43 1.22
N GLY A 32 12.05 3.29 -0.10
CA GLY A 32 10.84 3.35 -0.94
C GLY A 32 9.82 2.28 -0.55
N ALA A 33 10.26 1.01 -0.47
CA ALA A 33 9.41 -0.10 -0.06
C ALA A 33 8.80 0.09 1.34
N ARG A 34 9.58 0.56 2.32
CA ARG A 34 9.09 0.89 3.68
C ARG A 34 8.00 1.94 3.65
N ASN A 35 8.20 3.02 2.86
CA ASN A 35 7.18 4.06 2.70
C ASN A 35 5.88 3.50 2.10
N LEU A 36 5.97 2.72 1.02
CA LEU A 36 4.82 2.07 0.39
C LEU A 36 4.06 1.20 1.41
N LEU A 37 4.77 0.35 2.15
CA LEU A 37 4.23 -0.55 3.18
C LEU A 37 3.57 0.23 4.31
N SER A 38 4.33 1.09 4.98
CA SER A 38 3.90 1.83 6.16
C SER A 38 2.64 2.63 5.88
N VAL A 39 2.62 3.41 4.79
CA VAL A 39 1.46 4.26 4.48
C VAL A 39 0.28 3.43 3.96
N GLY A 40 0.51 2.36 3.20
CA GLY A 40 -0.56 1.46 2.75
C GLY A 40 -1.29 0.76 3.91
N ILE A 41 -0.55 0.32 4.92
CA ILE A 41 -1.11 -0.27 6.14
C ILE A 41 -1.82 0.78 6.98
N GLN A 42 -1.22 1.96 7.18
CA GLN A 42 -1.86 3.06 7.93
C GLN A 42 -3.17 3.50 7.29
N TYR A 43 -3.23 3.59 5.96
CA TYR A 43 -4.47 3.94 5.26
C TYR A 43 -5.57 2.90 5.51
N GLY A 44 -5.24 1.61 5.38
CA GLY A 44 -6.21 0.54 5.68
C GLY A 44 -6.68 0.57 7.13
N ASN A 45 -5.77 0.85 8.06
CA ASN A 45 -6.09 1.01 9.48
C ASN A 45 -7.02 2.21 9.74
N ALA A 46 -6.81 3.33 9.04
CA ALA A 46 -7.67 4.50 9.17
C ALA A 46 -9.07 4.23 8.59
N LEU A 47 -9.15 3.60 7.43
CA LEU A 47 -10.43 3.24 6.80
C LEU A 47 -11.22 2.26 7.67
N GLY A 48 -10.57 1.25 8.27
CA GLY A 48 -11.20 0.33 9.21
C GLY A 48 -11.81 1.02 10.45
N GLN A 49 -11.36 2.23 10.78
CA GLN A 49 -11.92 3.09 11.83
C GLN A 49 -12.94 4.12 11.30
N GLY A 50 -13.37 4.00 10.04
CA GLY A 50 -14.32 4.90 9.40
C GLY A 50 -13.73 6.20 8.84
N MET A 51 -12.40 6.33 8.76
CA MET A 51 -11.73 7.52 8.23
C MET A 51 -11.32 7.31 6.76
N GLN A 52 -12.03 7.96 5.83
CA GLN A 52 -11.76 7.83 4.39
C GLN A 52 -10.63 8.75 3.88
N ALA A 53 -10.28 9.78 4.67
CA ALA A 53 -9.13 10.64 4.47
C ALA A 53 -8.33 10.67 5.78
N ALA A 54 -7.02 10.45 5.71
CA ALA A 54 -6.17 10.30 6.87
C ALA A 54 -4.86 11.07 6.73
N ALA A 55 -4.46 11.78 7.78
CA ALA A 55 -3.16 12.44 7.83
C ALA A 55 -2.07 11.40 8.17
N LEU A 56 -1.32 10.94 7.17
CA LEU A 56 -0.36 9.83 7.32
C LEU A 56 1.09 10.28 7.12
N LYS A 57 2.01 9.55 7.74
CA LYS A 57 3.45 9.76 7.63
C LYS A 57 4.16 8.39 7.59
N PRO A 58 5.17 8.17 6.73
CA PRO A 58 5.95 6.93 6.77
C PRO A 58 6.59 6.71 8.15
N ALA A 59 6.58 5.47 8.64
CA ALA A 59 6.99 5.14 10.00
C ALA A 59 8.44 5.52 10.31
N ASP A 60 9.33 5.48 9.31
CA ASP A 60 10.73 5.95 9.42
C ASP A 60 10.87 7.43 9.81
N PHE A 61 9.80 8.22 9.69
CA PHE A 61 9.78 9.65 10.00
C PHE A 61 8.91 9.99 11.23
N PHE A 62 8.38 9.02 11.95
CA PHE A 62 7.71 9.29 13.23
C PHE A 62 8.67 10.00 14.20
N GLY A 63 8.14 10.96 14.95
CA GLY A 63 8.94 11.83 15.83
C GLY A 63 9.78 12.91 15.12
N ASN A 64 9.89 12.90 13.80
CA ASN A 64 10.54 13.98 13.05
C ASN A 64 9.51 15.09 12.72
N GLU A 65 9.68 16.26 13.35
CA GLU A 65 8.78 17.42 13.18
C GLU A 65 9.00 18.18 11.87
N ASP A 66 10.16 18.04 11.23
CA ASP A 66 10.47 18.68 9.95
C ASP A 66 9.77 18.01 8.75
N ILE A 67 9.17 16.84 8.99
CA ILE A 67 8.43 16.09 7.98
C ILE A 67 6.95 16.14 8.32
N LEU A 68 6.17 16.67 7.39
CA LEU A 68 4.72 16.84 7.58
C LEU A 68 3.98 15.53 7.28
N TYR A 69 2.80 15.39 7.89
CA TYR A 69 1.81 14.40 7.46
C TYR A 69 1.18 14.87 6.16
N LEU A 70 0.85 13.93 5.28
CA LEU A 70 0.07 14.20 4.08
C LEU A 70 -1.35 13.69 4.28
N MET A 71 -2.34 14.42 3.76
CA MET A 71 -3.72 13.96 3.77
C MET A 71 -3.89 12.95 2.63
N GLU A 72 -3.97 11.68 3.00
CA GLU A 72 -4.02 10.55 2.08
C GLU A 72 -5.45 10.01 1.94
N ASP A 73 -5.79 9.54 0.74
CA ASP A 73 -7.07 8.93 0.39
C ASP A 73 -6.87 7.52 -0.22
N ALA A 74 -7.95 6.94 -0.76
CA ALA A 74 -7.95 5.60 -1.33
C ALA A 74 -6.92 5.43 -2.44
N ALA A 75 -6.75 6.43 -3.31
CA ALA A 75 -5.82 6.34 -4.43
C ALA A 75 -4.37 6.16 -3.94
N THR A 76 -4.03 6.76 -2.79
CA THR A 76 -2.74 6.54 -2.14
C THR A 76 -2.54 5.10 -1.71
N GLY A 77 -3.55 4.47 -1.09
CA GLY A 77 -3.47 3.07 -0.70
C GLY A 77 -3.33 2.16 -1.91
N GLU A 78 -4.18 2.37 -2.92
CA GLU A 78 -4.24 1.57 -4.15
C GLU A 78 -2.89 1.51 -4.88
N ILE A 79 -2.28 2.68 -5.13
CA ILE A 79 -1.03 2.72 -5.89
C ILE A 79 0.11 2.05 -5.12
N ARG A 80 0.14 2.17 -3.79
CA ARG A 80 1.21 1.60 -2.95
C ARG A 80 1.20 0.09 -2.96
N LEU A 81 0.04 -0.54 -2.77
CA LEU A 81 -0.10 -1.99 -2.85
C LEU A 81 0.15 -2.49 -4.28
N SER A 82 -0.33 -1.76 -5.28
CA SER A 82 -0.05 -2.07 -6.68
C SER A 82 1.44 -2.13 -6.99
N ILE A 83 2.22 -1.15 -6.53
CA ILE A 83 3.68 -1.11 -6.74
C ILE A 83 4.36 -2.27 -6.01
N LEU A 84 4.00 -2.54 -4.74
CA LEU A 84 4.58 -3.65 -3.97
C LEU A 84 4.31 -5.01 -4.61
N TRP A 85 3.07 -5.25 -5.06
CA TRP A 85 2.72 -6.46 -5.81
C TRP A 85 3.57 -6.57 -7.07
N GLU A 86 3.67 -5.51 -7.87
CA GLU A 86 4.47 -5.55 -9.09
C GLU A 86 5.96 -5.76 -8.83
N TRP A 87 6.51 -5.20 -7.76
CA TRP A 87 7.91 -5.42 -7.40
C TRP A 87 8.20 -6.88 -7.08
N VAL A 88 7.33 -7.51 -6.28
CA VAL A 88 7.45 -8.93 -5.91
C VAL A 88 7.25 -9.83 -7.13
N HIS A 89 6.14 -9.66 -7.87
CA HIS A 89 5.73 -10.60 -8.92
C HIS A 89 6.44 -10.41 -10.26
N LYS A 90 6.91 -9.19 -10.57
CA LYS A 90 7.70 -8.91 -11.78
C LYS A 90 9.21 -8.93 -11.53
N GLY A 91 9.65 -9.25 -10.31
CA GLY A 91 11.06 -9.34 -9.94
C GLY A 91 11.81 -8.02 -10.12
N ALA A 92 11.27 -6.93 -9.56
CA ALA A 92 11.87 -5.62 -9.67
C ALA A 92 13.31 -5.60 -9.11
N ARG A 93 14.23 -4.99 -9.86
CA ARG A 93 15.62 -4.81 -9.44
C ARG A 93 15.80 -3.52 -8.68
N LEU A 94 16.43 -3.62 -7.52
CA LEU A 94 16.70 -2.49 -6.64
C LEU A 94 17.77 -1.59 -7.24
N THR A 95 17.61 -0.28 -7.07
CA THR A 95 18.43 0.73 -7.76
C THR A 95 19.52 1.31 -6.87
N GLU A 96 19.54 0.96 -5.59
CA GLU A 96 20.46 1.49 -4.59
C GLU A 96 20.87 0.40 -3.60
N ASP A 97 22.09 0.52 -3.08
CA ASP A 97 22.56 -0.26 -1.94
C ASP A 97 21.83 0.17 -0.67
N ASP A 98 21.60 -0.77 0.25
CA ASP A 98 21.04 -0.48 1.56
C ASP A 98 21.79 -1.29 2.62
N SER A 99 22.59 -0.60 3.43
CA SER A 99 23.50 -1.25 4.39
C SER A 99 22.76 -1.90 5.56
N GLU A 100 21.60 -1.38 5.95
CA GLU A 100 20.79 -1.91 7.05
C GLU A 100 20.18 -3.27 6.68
N SER A 101 19.61 -3.39 5.49
CA SER A 101 19.00 -4.63 5.01
C SER A 101 19.99 -5.60 4.36
N GLY A 102 21.20 -5.13 4.03
CA GLY A 102 22.26 -5.90 3.36
C GLY A 102 22.10 -6.03 1.85
N VAL A 103 21.12 -5.34 1.27
CA VAL A 103 20.78 -5.37 -0.16
C VAL A 103 21.79 -4.57 -0.99
N LYS A 104 22.04 -5.06 -2.20
CA LYS A 104 22.87 -4.41 -3.21
C LYS A 104 22.06 -3.97 -4.43
N VAL A 105 22.58 -2.96 -5.12
CA VAL A 105 22.05 -2.56 -6.43
C VAL A 105 21.97 -3.75 -7.38
N GLY A 106 20.83 -3.89 -8.06
CA GLY A 106 20.55 -4.98 -8.98
C GLY A 106 19.90 -6.22 -8.36
N ASP A 107 19.90 -6.34 -7.01
CA ASP A 107 19.19 -7.41 -6.30
C ASP A 107 17.69 -7.35 -6.59
N VAL A 108 17.05 -8.51 -6.59
CA VAL A 108 15.61 -8.63 -6.84
C VAL A 108 14.85 -8.36 -5.55
N PHE A 109 13.77 -7.60 -5.62
CA PHE A 109 12.83 -7.43 -4.52
C PHE A 109 11.97 -8.69 -4.35
N THR A 110 12.45 -9.65 -3.57
CA THR A 110 11.79 -10.95 -3.40
C THR A 110 10.63 -10.91 -2.41
N SER A 111 9.82 -11.98 -2.41
CA SER A 111 8.76 -12.15 -1.40
C SER A 111 9.32 -12.25 0.03
N GLU A 112 10.50 -12.84 0.21
CA GLU A 112 11.17 -12.94 1.51
C GLU A 112 11.65 -11.57 2.00
N LEU A 113 12.18 -10.74 1.10
CA LEU A 113 12.56 -9.37 1.43
C LEU A 113 11.31 -8.54 1.80
N PHE A 114 10.24 -8.66 1.02
CA PHE A 114 8.95 -8.06 1.34
C PHE A 114 8.47 -8.48 2.73
N GLN A 115 8.48 -9.78 3.05
CA GLN A 115 8.00 -10.29 4.33
C GLN A 115 8.80 -9.74 5.53
N ARG A 116 10.12 -9.62 5.37
CA ARG A 116 10.99 -9.01 6.39
C ARG A 116 10.59 -7.56 6.61
N LEU A 117 10.52 -6.76 5.55
CA LEU A 117 10.15 -5.34 5.64
C LEU A 117 8.73 -5.17 6.20
N TYR A 118 7.77 -5.97 5.78
CA TYR A 118 6.41 -5.97 6.33
C TYR A 118 6.41 -6.17 7.85
N SER A 119 7.17 -7.15 8.34
CA SER A 119 7.23 -7.46 9.78
C SER A 119 7.82 -6.30 10.57
N GLU A 120 8.90 -5.69 10.06
CA GLU A 120 9.55 -4.53 10.67
C GLU A 120 8.65 -3.28 10.66
N GLU A 121 7.95 -3.00 9.55
CA GLU A 121 7.03 -1.87 9.47
C GLU A 121 5.81 -2.08 10.38
N MET A 122 5.25 -3.30 10.45
CA MET A 122 4.18 -3.63 11.40
C MET A 122 4.60 -3.42 12.86
N GLU A 123 5.85 -3.77 13.21
CA GLU A 123 6.40 -3.53 14.54
C GLU A 123 6.51 -2.03 14.83
N LYS A 124 7.03 -1.23 13.89
CA LYS A 124 7.08 0.24 14.03
C LYS A 124 5.69 0.84 14.24
N LEU A 125 4.69 0.41 13.47
CA LEU A 125 3.32 0.91 13.59
C LEU A 125 2.67 0.54 14.93
N ARG A 126 2.91 -0.68 15.44
CA ARG A 126 2.44 -1.11 16.76
C ARG A 126 3.08 -0.31 17.89
N ASN A 127 4.37 0.00 17.77
CA ASN A 127 5.14 0.73 18.78
C ASN A 127 5.04 2.26 18.64
N ALA A 128 4.40 2.77 17.60
CA ALA A 128 4.26 4.19 17.34
C ALA A 128 3.46 4.90 18.44
N SER A 129 3.62 6.22 18.56
CA SER A 129 2.83 7.00 19.52
C SER A 129 1.35 7.07 19.12
N ASN A 130 0.45 7.34 20.07
CA ASN A 130 -0.98 7.54 19.80
C ASN A 130 -1.27 8.68 18.79
N ARG A 131 -0.31 9.61 18.60
CA ARG A 131 -0.40 10.68 17.60
C ARG A 131 -0.26 10.14 16.17
N ASP A 132 0.58 9.12 15.99
CA ASP A 132 0.90 8.53 14.69
C ASP A 132 -0.05 7.38 14.35
N VAL A 133 -0.32 6.52 15.33
CA VAL A 133 -1.21 5.37 15.20
C VAL A 133 -2.04 5.26 16.48
N HIS A 134 -3.36 5.38 16.35
CA HIS A 134 -4.26 5.35 17.49
C HIS A 134 -4.13 4.05 18.30
N ASP A 135 -4.01 4.16 19.62
CA ASP A 135 -3.74 3.03 20.52
C ASP A 135 -4.81 1.93 20.41
N GLU A 136 -6.09 2.32 20.33
CA GLU A 136 -7.22 1.39 20.20
C GLU A 136 -7.16 0.58 18.89
N SER A 137 -6.61 1.17 17.83
CA SER A 137 -6.51 0.55 16.51
C SER A 137 -5.46 -0.56 16.47
N LYS A 138 -4.43 -0.50 17.34
CA LYS A 138 -3.27 -1.39 17.30
C LYS A 138 -3.61 -2.86 17.55
N THR A 139 -4.69 -3.12 18.28
CA THR A 139 -5.19 -4.48 18.58
C THR A 139 -6.50 -4.81 17.87
N THR A 140 -7.01 -3.92 17.02
CA THR A 140 -8.31 -4.08 16.35
C THR A 140 -8.16 -4.00 14.82
N SER A 141 -8.17 -2.79 14.25
CA SER A 141 -8.13 -2.57 12.80
C SER A 141 -6.72 -2.65 12.19
N LEU A 142 -5.66 -2.33 12.94
CA LEU A 142 -4.29 -2.32 12.41
C LEU A 142 -3.81 -3.73 12.00
N PRO A 143 -4.02 -4.80 12.81
CA PRO A 143 -3.68 -6.16 12.39
C PRO A 143 -4.44 -6.60 11.13
N ILE A 144 -5.70 -6.19 10.98
CA ILE A 144 -6.51 -6.51 9.79
C ILE A 144 -5.94 -5.80 8.56
N ALA A 145 -5.61 -4.51 8.66
CA ALA A 145 -4.98 -3.77 7.57
C ALA A 145 -3.63 -4.39 7.14
N GLY A 146 -2.81 -4.81 8.12
CA GLY A 146 -1.59 -5.55 7.86
C GLY A 146 -1.83 -6.86 7.10
N GLU A 147 -2.81 -7.66 7.55
CA GLU A 147 -3.19 -8.90 6.89
C GLU A 147 -3.68 -8.69 5.45
N ILE A 148 -4.46 -7.63 5.19
CA ILE A 148 -4.90 -7.29 3.84
C ILE A 148 -3.69 -7.00 2.95
N VAL A 149 -2.75 -6.15 3.40
CA VAL A 149 -1.55 -5.81 2.63
C VAL A 149 -0.70 -7.04 2.36
N ASP A 150 -0.47 -7.88 3.37
CA ASP A 150 0.33 -9.10 3.24
C ASP A 150 -0.29 -10.08 2.24
N SER A 151 -1.57 -10.39 2.42
CA SER A 151 -2.32 -11.30 1.55
C SER A 151 -2.47 -10.76 0.12
N TYR A 152 -2.72 -9.45 -0.04
CA TYR A 152 -2.80 -8.80 -1.35
C TYR A 152 -1.49 -8.94 -2.12
N VAL A 153 -0.37 -8.56 -1.51
CA VAL A 153 0.94 -8.54 -2.20
C VAL A 153 1.40 -9.96 -2.51
N LYS A 154 1.12 -10.95 -1.66
CA LYS A 154 1.48 -12.35 -1.90
C LYS A 154 0.55 -13.08 -2.86
N SER A 155 -0.65 -12.56 -3.12
CA SER A 155 -1.60 -13.20 -4.03
C SER A 155 -1.00 -13.37 -5.43
N SER A 156 -1.10 -14.58 -5.99
CA SER A 156 -0.63 -14.88 -7.35
C SER A 156 -1.36 -14.10 -8.44
N VAL A 157 -2.60 -13.68 -8.16
CA VAL A 157 -3.41 -12.83 -9.02
C VAL A 157 -3.52 -11.46 -8.36
N LYS A 158 -3.17 -10.40 -9.10
CA LYS A 158 -3.32 -9.02 -8.63
C LYS A 158 -4.80 -8.70 -8.50
N ALA A 159 -5.27 -8.51 -7.28
CA ALA A 159 -6.62 -8.00 -7.05
C ALA A 159 -6.74 -6.58 -7.64
N PRO A 160 -7.88 -6.24 -8.26
CA PRO A 160 -8.02 -5.01 -9.02
C PRO A 160 -8.03 -3.78 -8.12
N TRP A 161 -8.56 -3.91 -6.90
CA TRP A 161 -8.70 -2.81 -5.94
C TRP A 161 -8.46 -3.28 -4.51
N TYR A 162 -7.65 -2.53 -3.77
CA TYR A 162 -7.47 -2.62 -2.33
C TYR A 162 -8.77 -2.28 -1.58
N ILE A 163 -9.55 -1.31 -2.09
CA ILE A 163 -10.78 -0.86 -1.45
C ILE A 163 -11.81 -1.97 -1.27
N ASP A 164 -11.84 -2.98 -2.14
CA ASP A 164 -12.77 -4.11 -2.03
C ASP A 164 -12.49 -4.93 -0.75
N LEU A 165 -11.21 -5.20 -0.46
CA LEU A 165 -10.77 -5.88 0.76
C LEU A 165 -10.99 -5.03 2.01
N LEU A 166 -10.85 -3.70 1.89
CA LEU A 166 -11.12 -2.76 2.98
C LEU A 166 -12.61 -2.69 3.31
N ASN A 167 -13.46 -2.52 2.29
CA ASN A 167 -14.91 -2.45 2.44
C ASN A 167 -15.48 -3.70 3.13
N LEU A 168 -14.96 -4.87 2.75
CA LEU A 168 -15.34 -6.14 3.34
C LEU A 168 -15.05 -6.21 4.87
N ASN A 169 -14.11 -5.39 5.35
CA ASN A 169 -13.65 -5.37 6.74
C ASN A 169 -14.04 -4.08 7.51
N ILE A 170 -14.89 -3.22 6.94
CA ILE A 170 -15.44 -2.08 7.68
C ILE A 170 -16.23 -2.61 8.89
N ASP A 171 -16.12 -1.94 10.04
CA ASP A 171 -16.80 -2.32 11.29
C ASP A 171 -16.42 -3.73 11.82
N ASN A 172 -15.33 -4.30 11.32
CA ASN A 172 -14.72 -5.52 11.84
C ASN A 172 -13.49 -5.19 12.69
N PHE A 173 -13.47 -5.67 13.93
CA PHE A 173 -12.36 -5.52 14.87
C PHE A 173 -11.71 -6.86 15.26
N ASP A 174 -12.16 -7.96 14.65
CA ASP A 174 -11.65 -9.31 14.88
C ASP A 174 -10.75 -9.77 13.72
N LEU A 175 -9.49 -10.05 14.03
CA LEU A 175 -8.50 -10.45 13.03
C LEU A 175 -8.83 -11.78 12.35
N GLU A 176 -9.39 -12.75 13.09
CA GLU A 176 -9.68 -14.06 12.52
C GLU A 176 -10.83 -13.98 11.51
N THR A 177 -11.87 -13.20 11.82
CA THR A 177 -12.91 -12.82 10.86
C THR A 177 -12.30 -12.10 9.66
N GLY A 178 -11.36 -11.19 9.90
CA GLY A 178 -10.67 -10.46 8.84
C GLY A 178 -9.93 -11.39 7.87
N LYS A 179 -9.14 -12.33 8.38
CA LYS A 179 -8.44 -13.36 7.59
C LYS A 179 -9.42 -14.19 6.75
N GLN A 180 -10.53 -14.62 7.33
CA GLN A 180 -11.55 -15.39 6.61
C GLN A 180 -12.13 -14.61 5.43
N ARG A 181 -12.46 -13.33 5.64
CA ARG A 181 -12.99 -12.43 4.62
C ARG A 181 -11.99 -12.16 3.50
N ILE A 182 -10.74 -11.85 3.86
CA ILE A 182 -9.65 -11.60 2.92
C ILE A 182 -9.42 -12.83 2.04
N LYS A 183 -9.33 -14.02 2.66
CA LYS A 183 -9.17 -15.28 1.95
C LYS A 183 -10.34 -15.54 1.00
N MET A 184 -11.58 -15.38 1.47
CA MET A 184 -12.77 -15.56 0.65
C MET A 184 -12.75 -14.65 -0.58
N TYR A 185 -12.43 -13.36 -0.43
CA TYR A 185 -12.32 -12.44 -1.56
C TYR A 185 -11.23 -12.88 -2.56
N LEU A 186 -10.01 -13.17 -2.08
CA LEU A 186 -8.90 -13.52 -2.95
C LEU A 186 -9.11 -14.86 -3.67
N ASP A 187 -9.69 -15.85 -3.00
CA ASP A 187 -10.03 -17.15 -3.60
C ASP A 187 -11.11 -16.97 -4.68
N THR A 188 -12.16 -16.20 -4.38
CA THR A 188 -13.27 -15.93 -5.30
C THR A 188 -12.77 -15.21 -6.55
N PHE A 189 -12.00 -14.13 -6.36
CA PHE A 189 -11.45 -13.37 -7.46
C PHE A 189 -10.47 -14.21 -8.30
N SER A 190 -9.64 -15.03 -7.66
CA SER A 190 -8.70 -15.91 -8.39
C SER A 190 -9.40 -17.02 -9.16
N ALA A 191 -10.56 -17.48 -8.70
CA ALA A 191 -11.31 -18.55 -9.34
C ALA A 191 -12.01 -18.11 -10.64
N ASP A 192 -12.69 -16.95 -10.62
CA ASP A 192 -13.52 -16.52 -11.75
C ASP A 192 -13.56 -15.00 -12.00
N GLY A 193 -12.77 -14.21 -11.26
CA GLY A 193 -12.74 -12.75 -11.39
C GLY A 193 -13.90 -12.03 -10.70
N THR A 194 -14.76 -12.73 -9.96
CA THR A 194 -15.83 -12.11 -9.18
C THR A 194 -15.24 -11.24 -8.06
N ARG A 195 -15.71 -9.99 -8.00
CA ARG A 195 -15.36 -9.04 -6.94
C ARG A 195 -16.45 -9.01 -5.89
N ILE A 196 -16.05 -9.02 -4.62
CA ILE A 196 -16.94 -8.73 -3.49
C ILE A 196 -16.66 -7.28 -3.07
N THR A 197 -17.55 -6.37 -3.45
CA THR A 197 -17.31 -4.92 -3.33
C THR A 197 -17.98 -4.29 -2.11
N GLU A 198 -18.76 -5.07 -1.35
CA GLU A 198 -19.56 -4.62 -0.21
C GLU A 198 -19.25 -5.42 1.05
N ASN A 199 -19.63 -4.86 2.20
CA ASN A 199 -19.58 -5.58 3.46
C ASN A 199 -20.80 -6.50 3.58
N LEU A 200 -20.55 -7.79 3.77
CA LEU A 200 -21.59 -8.81 3.84
C LEU A 200 -22.45 -8.74 5.11
N ASP A 201 -22.02 -8.01 6.14
CA ASP A 201 -22.81 -7.82 7.38
C ASP A 201 -23.96 -6.80 7.21
N PHE A 202 -23.91 -5.97 6.16
CA PHE A 202 -24.87 -4.90 5.93
C PHE A 202 -26.00 -5.29 4.94
N GLY A 203 -26.01 -6.53 4.48
CA GLY A 203 -26.95 -7.09 3.49
C GLY A 203 -28.20 -7.73 4.07
#